data_AF-A0A316DN42-F1
#
_entry.id   AF-A0A316DN42-F1
#
_cell.length_a   1.000
_cell.length_b   1.000
_cell.length_c   1.000
_cell.angle_alpha   90.00
_cell.angle_beta   90.00
_cell.angle_gamma   90.00
#
_symmetry.space_group_name_H-M   'P 1'
#
loop_
_entity.id
_entity.type
_entity.pdbx_description
1 polymer ?
#
loop_
_entity_poly.entity_id
_entity_poly.type
_entity_poly.pdbx_seq_one_letter_code
_entity_poly.pdbx_strand_id
1 'polypeptide(L)'
;MKKLINRFRVRHIDVLIYKMGHYVEFNVPNFGYEIEKARKKNKWCYTIIESNIVVHVSYLFDKVFLLKLLKKKGPVIGDCYTNKLYRGRSIYPQVINKIAFETLNKGIEDVFIVVNNNNIPSIKGIEKAGFSKFAAIKGRRWLWFYLKKQIVYFENK
;
A
#
# COMPACT_ATOMS: atom_id res chain seq x y z
N MET A 1 -21.74 -24.84 2.51
CA MET A 1 -20.89 -25.30 1.37
C MET A 1 -20.28 -24.19 0.50
N LYS A 2 -20.96 -23.08 0.18
CA LYS A 2 -20.41 -22.00 -0.70
C LYS A 2 -19.12 -21.31 -0.22
N LYS A 3 -18.83 -21.27 1.09
CA LYS A 3 -17.61 -20.63 1.65
C LYS A 3 -16.31 -21.44 1.44
N LEU A 4 -16.38 -22.77 1.30
CA LEU A 4 -15.18 -23.60 1.08
C LEU A 4 -14.69 -23.52 -0.37
N ILE A 5 -15.61 -23.51 -1.34
CA ILE A 5 -15.30 -23.51 -2.78
C ILE A 5 -14.52 -22.25 -3.18
N ASN A 6 -14.81 -21.10 -2.55
CA ASN A 6 -14.14 -19.83 -2.85
C ASN A 6 -12.65 -19.80 -2.42
N ARG A 7 -12.19 -20.74 -1.59
CA ARG A 7 -10.77 -20.88 -1.21
C ARG A 7 -9.92 -21.50 -2.31
N PHE A 8 -10.52 -22.31 -3.19
CA PHE A 8 -9.84 -22.96 -4.30
C PHE A 8 -9.77 -22.11 -5.56
N ARG A 9 -10.32 -20.89 -5.53
CA ARG A 9 -10.28 -19.98 -6.68
C ARG A 9 -8.86 -19.48 -6.93
N VAL A 10 -8.38 -19.71 -8.14
CA VAL A 10 -7.14 -19.12 -8.64
C VAL A 10 -7.31 -17.59 -8.69
N ARG A 11 -6.40 -16.86 -8.05
CA ARG A 11 -6.36 -15.40 -8.11
C ARG A 11 -5.28 -14.95 -9.08
N HIS A 12 -5.64 -14.11 -10.03
CA HIS A 12 -4.68 -13.43 -10.87
C HIS A 12 -3.93 -12.37 -10.04
N ILE A 13 -2.63 -12.29 -10.25
CA ILE A 13 -1.75 -11.29 -9.65
C ILE A 13 -1.17 -10.51 -10.82
N ASP A 14 -1.41 -9.21 -10.83
CA ASP A 14 -0.78 -8.25 -11.72
C ASP A 14 -0.61 -6.94 -10.94
N VAL A 15 0.50 -6.87 -10.22
CA VAL A 15 0.74 -5.82 -9.23
C VAL A 15 2.12 -5.19 -9.41
N LEU A 16 2.19 -3.91 -9.09
CA LEU A 16 3.41 -3.17 -8.89
C LEU A 16 3.72 -3.11 -7.40
N ILE A 17 5.00 -3.20 -7.08
CA ILE A 17 5.56 -3.05 -5.75
C ILE A 17 6.37 -1.77 -5.77
N TYR A 18 6.01 -0.87 -4.87
CA TYR A 18 6.74 0.37 -4.59
C TYR A 18 7.43 0.27 -3.24
N LYS A 19 8.52 1.00 -3.07
CA LYS A 19 9.27 1.08 -1.81
C LYS A 19 9.70 2.52 -1.50
N MET A 20 9.87 2.81 -0.23
CA MET A 20 10.56 3.99 0.27
C MET A 20 11.54 3.53 1.34
N GLY A 21 12.85 3.68 1.07
CA GLY A 21 13.91 3.34 2.02
C GLY A 21 14.61 4.55 2.66
N HIS A 22 14.50 5.71 2.01
CA HIS A 22 14.86 7.00 2.57
C HIS A 22 13.60 7.87 2.54
N TYR A 23 13.33 8.61 3.62
CA TYR A 23 12.15 9.46 3.69
C TYR A 23 12.25 10.58 2.65
N VAL A 24 11.29 10.64 1.74
CA VAL A 24 11.12 11.76 0.82
C VAL A 24 9.93 12.54 1.33
N GLU A 25 10.15 13.78 1.76
CA GLU A 25 9.05 14.60 2.28
C GLU A 25 8.05 14.90 1.17
N PHE A 26 6.77 14.67 1.48
CA PHE A 26 5.66 15.15 0.67
C PHE A 26 4.69 15.88 1.58
N ASN A 27 4.49 17.17 1.29
CA ASN A 27 3.59 18.00 2.05
C ASN A 27 2.65 18.79 1.14
N VAL A 28 1.37 18.80 1.49
CA VAL A 28 0.34 19.62 0.86
C VAL A 28 0.14 20.83 1.77
N PRO A 29 0.39 22.06 1.29
CA PRO A 29 0.06 23.25 2.06
C PRO A 29 -1.40 23.21 2.53
N ASN A 30 -1.63 23.48 3.81
CA ASN A 30 -2.96 23.45 4.43
C ASN A 30 -3.65 22.08 4.38
N PHE A 31 -2.93 21.00 4.69
CA PHE A 31 -3.53 19.68 4.94
C PHE A 31 -4.43 19.69 6.19
N GLY A 32 -5.63 20.27 6.08
CA GLY A 32 -6.57 20.51 7.17
C GLY A 32 -7.34 19.29 7.64
N TYR A 33 -6.79 18.08 7.45
CA TYR A 33 -7.42 16.83 7.87
C TYR A 33 -6.71 16.26 9.08
N GLU A 34 -7.47 15.96 10.14
CA GLU A 34 -6.97 15.17 11.25
C GLU A 34 -6.88 13.70 10.85
N ILE A 35 -5.74 13.07 11.14
CA ILE A 35 -5.52 11.65 10.88
C ILE A 35 -5.54 10.90 12.20
N GLU A 36 -6.64 10.19 12.45
CA GLU A 36 -6.77 9.27 13.57
C GLU A 36 -5.95 8.01 13.31
N LYS A 37 -5.25 7.53 14.34
CA LYS A 37 -4.42 6.32 14.27
C LYS A 37 -4.82 5.32 15.35
N ALA A 38 -5.12 4.08 14.94
CA ALA A 38 -5.48 3.01 15.85
C ALA A 38 -4.78 1.69 15.50
N ARG A 39 -4.36 0.91 16.51
CA ARG A 39 -3.83 -0.44 16.31
C ARG A 39 -4.99 -1.44 16.20
N LYS A 40 -4.96 -2.31 15.19
CA LYS A 40 -5.93 -3.40 14.98
C LYS A 40 -5.20 -4.72 14.76
N LYS A 41 -5.13 -5.59 15.78
CA LYS A 41 -4.42 -6.88 15.74
C LYS A 41 -2.99 -6.73 15.16
N ASN A 42 -2.80 -7.11 13.89
CA ASN A 42 -1.52 -7.16 13.19
C ASN A 42 -1.32 -6.02 12.17
N LYS A 43 -2.05 -4.91 12.33
CA LYS A 43 -1.93 -3.74 11.47
C LYS A 43 -2.26 -2.44 12.21
N TRP A 44 -1.70 -1.34 11.74
CA TRP A 44 -2.17 0.00 12.09
C TRP A 44 -3.24 0.45 11.09
N CYS A 45 -4.20 1.24 11.56
CA CYS A 45 -5.27 1.84 10.78
C CYS A 45 -5.13 3.36 10.91
N TYR A 46 -5.11 4.05 9.78
CA TYR A 46 -5.07 5.50 9.69
C TYR A 46 -6.37 5.95 9.03
N THR A 47 -7.15 6.77 9.71
CA THR A 47 -8.50 7.16 9.28
C THR A 47 -8.62 8.68 9.28
N ILE A 48 -9.34 9.22 8.31
CA ILE A 48 -9.80 10.61 8.31
C ILE A 48 -11.32 10.56 8.27
N ILE A 49 -11.95 11.23 9.24
CA ILE A 49 -13.40 11.38 9.34
C ILE A 49 -13.71 12.87 9.30
N GLU A 50 -14.65 13.26 8.44
CA GLU A 50 -15.16 14.63 8.38
C GLU A 50 -16.69 14.57 8.31
N SER A 51 -17.38 15.30 9.18
CA SER A 51 -18.86 15.31 9.23
C SER A 51 -19.49 13.91 9.25
N ASN A 52 -18.93 12.99 10.06
CA ASN A 52 -19.33 11.57 10.15
C ASN A 52 -19.14 10.73 8.87
N ILE A 53 -18.41 11.24 7.87
CA ILE A 53 -18.07 10.53 6.63
C ILE A 53 -16.63 10.05 6.74
N VAL A 54 -16.40 8.76 6.45
CA VAL A 54 -15.04 8.23 6.28
C VAL A 54 -14.47 8.79 4.96
N VAL A 55 -13.63 9.81 5.09
CA VAL A 55 -12.94 10.48 3.99
C VAL A 55 -11.82 9.60 3.45
N HIS A 56 -11.02 9.03 4.35
CA HIS A 56 -9.90 8.17 3.99
C HIS A 56 -9.69 7.08 5.03
N VAL A 57 -9.24 5.92 4.56
CA VAL A 57 -8.67 4.87 5.40
C VAL A 57 -7.48 4.24 4.70
N SER A 58 -6.42 3.96 5.45
CA SER A 58 -5.28 3.15 5.01
C SER A 58 -4.77 2.27 6.14
N TYR A 59 -4.08 1.19 5.78
CA TYR A 59 -3.56 0.24 6.74
C TYR A 59 -2.07 0.01 6.54
N LEU A 60 -1.34 -0.05 7.64
CA LEU A 60 0.05 -0.51 7.69
C LEU A 60 0.08 -1.93 8.25
N PHE A 61 0.29 -2.91 7.39
CA PHE A 61 0.47 -4.30 7.77
C PHE A 61 1.91 -4.55 8.17
N ASP A 62 2.14 -5.28 9.27
CA ASP A 62 3.52 -5.57 9.72
C ASP A 62 4.28 -6.44 8.70
N LYS A 63 3.56 -7.31 7.97
CA LYS A 63 4.11 -8.16 6.91
C LYS A 63 3.05 -8.63 5.93
N VAL A 64 3.43 -8.81 4.67
CA VAL A 64 2.59 -9.42 3.62
C VAL A 64 3.35 -10.55 2.94
N PHE A 65 2.68 -11.69 2.73
CA PHE A 65 3.30 -12.90 2.18
C PHE A 65 3.86 -12.71 0.77
N LEU A 66 3.29 -11.79 -0.01
CA LEU A 66 3.74 -11.48 -1.37
C LEU A 66 5.21 -11.04 -1.43
N LEU A 67 5.69 -10.29 -0.44
CA LEU A 67 7.08 -9.80 -0.42
C LEU A 67 8.12 -10.93 -0.36
N LYS A 68 7.73 -12.12 0.13
CA LYS A 68 8.62 -13.30 0.13
C LYS A 68 9.04 -13.70 -1.28
N LEU A 69 8.23 -13.42 -2.30
CA LEU A 69 8.60 -13.67 -3.70
C LEU A 69 9.79 -12.84 -4.16
N LEU A 70 10.00 -11.69 -3.52
CA LEU A 70 11.10 -10.76 -3.79
C LEU A 70 12.26 -10.92 -2.79
N LYS A 71 12.22 -11.95 -1.94
CA LYS A 71 13.15 -12.11 -0.80
C LYS A 71 13.24 -10.87 0.10
N LYS A 72 12.15 -10.10 0.19
CA LYS A 72 12.03 -8.91 1.03
C LYS A 72 11.07 -9.16 2.20
N LYS A 73 11.28 -8.40 3.27
CA LYS A 73 10.43 -8.33 4.46
C LYS A 73 10.28 -6.87 4.84
N GLY A 74 9.17 -6.54 5.48
CA GLY A 74 8.92 -5.18 5.93
C GLY A 74 7.43 -4.87 5.99
N PRO A 75 7.10 -3.71 6.57
CA PRO A 75 5.74 -3.25 6.65
C PRO A 75 5.21 -2.84 5.27
N VAL A 76 3.92 -3.05 5.06
CA VAL A 76 3.25 -2.79 3.78
C VAL A 76 2.05 -1.88 4.02
N ILE A 77 2.00 -0.76 3.30
CA ILE A 77 0.81 0.07 3.23
C ILE A 77 -0.13 -0.55 2.20
N GLY A 78 -1.39 -0.76 2.59
CA GLY A 78 -2.39 -1.41 1.74
C GLY A 78 -3.81 -1.11 2.19
N ASP A 79 -4.77 -1.75 1.52
CA ASP A 79 -6.21 -1.62 1.78
C ASP A 79 -6.67 -0.15 1.91
N CYS A 80 -6.10 0.70 1.05
CA CYS A 80 -6.35 2.13 1.06
C CYS A 80 -7.63 2.47 0.31
N TYR A 81 -8.40 3.40 0.87
CA TYR A 81 -9.61 3.93 0.26
C TYR A 81 -9.71 5.42 0.55
N THR A 82 -10.03 6.20 -0.49
CA THR A 82 -10.45 7.60 -0.36
C THR A 82 -11.84 7.74 -0.96
N ASN A 83 -12.74 8.38 -0.22
CA ASN A 83 -14.08 8.72 -0.65
C ASN A 83 -14.02 9.52 -1.96
N LYS A 84 -14.89 9.16 -2.92
CA LYS A 84 -14.88 9.75 -4.28
C LYS A 84 -14.97 11.28 -4.27
N LEU A 85 -15.77 11.86 -3.37
CA LEU A 85 -15.96 13.32 -3.25
C LEU A 85 -14.70 14.06 -2.75
N TYR A 86 -13.77 13.31 -2.20
CA TYR A 86 -12.54 13.81 -1.58
C TYR A 86 -11.27 13.48 -2.37
N ARG A 87 -11.41 12.82 -3.52
CA ARG A 87 -10.29 12.51 -4.41
C ARG A 87 -9.78 13.79 -5.09
N GLY A 88 -8.54 13.74 -5.59
CA GLY A 88 -7.89 14.90 -6.20
C GLY A 88 -7.29 15.90 -5.19
N ARG A 89 -7.64 15.81 -3.90
CA ARG A 89 -7.16 16.71 -2.83
C ARG A 89 -5.85 16.27 -2.17
N SER A 90 -5.08 15.39 -2.82
CA SER A 90 -3.82 14.85 -2.30
C SER A 90 -3.90 14.16 -0.92
N ILE A 91 -5.08 13.71 -0.50
CA ILE A 91 -5.28 13.03 0.79
C ILE A 91 -4.52 11.72 0.87
N TYR A 92 -4.70 10.86 -0.13
CA TYR A 92 -4.02 9.57 -0.21
C TYR A 92 -2.48 9.72 -0.16
N PRO A 93 -1.83 10.52 -1.02
CA PRO A 93 -0.37 10.68 -0.96
C PRO A 93 0.12 11.25 0.38
N GLN A 94 -0.61 12.21 0.97
CA GLN A 94 -0.22 12.77 2.27
C GLN A 94 -0.22 11.70 3.37
N VAL A 95 -1.30 10.90 3.44
CA VAL A 95 -1.45 9.88 4.48
C VAL A 95 -0.36 8.81 4.35
N ILE A 96 -0.09 8.29 3.14
CA ILE A 96 0.93 7.26 2.97
C ILE A 96 2.35 7.80 3.19
N ASN A 97 2.60 9.08 2.90
CA ASN A 97 3.87 9.73 3.21
C ASN A 97 4.09 9.87 4.73
N LYS A 98 3.05 10.30 5.47
CA LYS A 98 3.07 10.32 6.95
C LYS A 98 3.32 8.92 7.53
N ILE A 99 2.68 7.89 6.98
CA ILE A 99 2.91 6.51 7.43
C ILE A 99 4.37 6.10 7.17
N ALA A 100 4.93 6.45 6.01
CA ALA A 100 6.32 6.16 5.69
C ALA A 100 7.28 6.86 6.67
N PHE A 101 7.11 8.17 6.91
CA PHE A 101 7.86 8.94 7.89
C PHE A 101 7.87 8.27 9.28
N GLU A 102 6.68 7.99 9.82
CA GLU A 102 6.53 7.36 11.14
C GLU A 102 7.15 5.97 11.22
N THR A 103 7.23 5.26 10.10
CA THR A 103 7.76 3.89 10.04
C THR A 103 9.27 3.89 9.91
N LEU A 104 9.82 4.72 9.02
CA LEU A 104 11.26 4.85 8.81
C LEU A 104 11.95 5.44 10.06
N ASN A 105 11.33 6.41 10.74
CA ASN A 105 11.85 6.97 11.99
C ASN A 105 11.95 5.95 13.15
N LYS A 106 11.36 4.76 13.01
CA LYS A 106 11.52 3.65 13.97
C LYS A 106 12.71 2.74 13.63
N GLY A 107 13.56 3.13 12.69
CA GLY A 107 14.70 2.33 12.23
C GLY A 107 14.32 1.20 11.28
N ILE A 108 13.13 1.25 10.67
CA ILE A 108 12.76 0.30 9.62
C ILE A 108 13.44 0.73 8.31
N GLU A 109 14.10 -0.21 7.64
CA GLU A 109 14.88 0.04 6.41
C GLU A 109 14.00 0.40 5.20
N ASP A 110 12.92 -0.34 4.97
CA ASP A 110 12.06 -0.19 3.79
C ASP A 110 10.57 -0.22 4.19
N VAL A 111 9.77 0.69 3.63
CA VAL A 111 8.30 0.64 3.64
C VAL A 111 7.79 0.32 2.24
N PHE A 112 6.88 -0.64 2.11
CA PHE A 112 6.40 -1.11 0.82
C PHE A 112 4.94 -0.72 0.55
N ILE A 113 4.57 -0.60 -0.73
CA ILE A 113 3.17 -0.51 -1.17
C ILE A 113 2.94 -1.52 -2.30
N VAL A 114 1.81 -2.23 -2.24
CA VAL A 114 1.37 -3.14 -3.31
C VAL A 114 0.14 -2.55 -3.97
N VAL A 115 0.19 -2.38 -5.29
CA VAL A 115 -0.91 -1.78 -6.07
C VAL A 115 -1.17 -2.59 -7.33
N ASN A 116 -2.44 -2.76 -7.71
CA ASN A 116 -2.76 -3.37 -9.01
C ASN A 116 -2.22 -2.50 -10.14
N ASN A 117 -1.65 -3.13 -11.17
CA ASN A 117 -0.99 -2.43 -12.28
C ASN A 117 -1.96 -1.53 -13.09
N ASN A 118 -3.27 -1.78 -13.02
CA ASN A 118 -4.30 -0.98 -13.67
C ASN A 118 -4.87 0.17 -12.80
N ASN A 119 -4.43 0.29 -11.54
CA ASN A 119 -4.94 1.33 -10.63
C ASN A 119 -4.12 2.63 -10.77
N ILE A 120 -4.31 3.30 -11.91
CA ILE A 120 -3.60 4.53 -12.27
C ILE A 120 -3.73 5.64 -11.20
N PRO A 121 -4.90 5.90 -10.59
CA PRO A 121 -5.01 6.91 -9.55
C PRO A 121 -4.14 6.61 -8.32
N SER A 122 -4.11 5.36 -7.86
CA SER A 122 -3.24 4.97 -6.74
C SER A 122 -1.77 5.01 -7.15
N ILE A 123 -1.40 4.55 -8.35
CA ILE A 123 -0.02 4.62 -8.85
C ILE A 123 0.51 6.06 -8.81
N LYS A 124 -0.25 7.02 -9.37
CA LYS A 124 0.12 8.44 -9.34
C LYS A 124 0.20 8.99 -7.92
N GLY A 125 -0.69 8.57 -7.02
CA GLY A 125 -0.64 8.95 -5.61
C GLY A 125 0.59 8.40 -4.88
N ILE A 126 0.97 7.15 -5.16
CA ILE A 126 2.15 6.51 -4.57
C ILE A 126 3.42 7.23 -5.02
N GLU A 127 3.55 7.48 -6.32
CA GLU A 127 4.69 8.20 -6.90
C GLU A 127 4.77 9.63 -6.36
N LYS A 128 3.63 10.34 -6.29
CA LYS A 128 3.55 11.68 -5.71
C LYS A 128 3.98 11.73 -4.24
N ALA A 129 3.73 10.67 -3.48
CA ALA A 129 4.13 10.56 -2.07
C ALA A 129 5.62 10.24 -1.89
N GLY A 130 6.41 10.16 -2.96
CA GLY A 130 7.86 9.91 -2.90
C GLY A 130 8.27 8.44 -2.87
N PHE A 131 7.35 7.51 -3.13
CA PHE A 131 7.71 6.09 -3.26
C PHE A 131 8.26 5.80 -4.65
N SER A 132 9.31 4.98 -4.71
CA SER A 132 9.94 4.54 -5.95
C SER A 132 9.47 3.15 -6.37
N LYS A 133 9.31 2.96 -7.67
CA LYS A 133 8.91 1.67 -8.24
C LYS A 133 10.04 0.65 -8.03
N PHE A 134 9.73 -0.52 -7.46
CA PHE A 134 10.73 -1.53 -7.08
C PHE A 134 10.64 -2.79 -7.93
N ALA A 135 9.45 -3.35 -8.07
CA ALA A 135 9.24 -4.56 -8.88
C ALA A 135 7.82 -4.63 -9.44
N ALA A 136 7.64 -5.45 -10.48
CA ALA A 136 6.34 -5.89 -10.96
C ALA A 136 6.23 -7.41 -10.79
N ILE A 137 5.06 -7.87 -10.34
CA ILE A 137 4.77 -9.30 -10.19
C ILE A 137 3.52 -9.63 -10.99
N LYS A 138 3.67 -10.56 -11.95
CA LYS A 138 2.57 -11.18 -12.68
C LYS A 138 2.52 -12.66 -12.38
N GLY A 139 1.32 -13.22 -12.23
CA GLY A 139 1.16 -14.66 -12.04
C GLY A 139 -0.22 -15.06 -11.54
N ARG A 140 -0.30 -16.29 -11.03
CA ARG A 140 -1.53 -16.85 -10.47
C ARG A 140 -1.26 -17.40 -9.07
N ARG A 141 -2.14 -17.12 -8.12
CA ARG A 141 -2.10 -17.72 -6.79
C ARG A 141 -3.23 -18.72 -6.63
N TRP A 142 -2.85 -19.94 -6.30
CA TRP A 142 -3.79 -20.98 -5.88
C TRP A 142 -3.41 -21.41 -4.47
N LEU A 143 -4.30 -21.14 -3.51
CA LEU A 143 -4.02 -21.30 -2.07
C LEU A 143 -2.73 -20.56 -1.65
N TRP A 144 -1.71 -21.31 -1.23
CA TRP A 144 -0.38 -20.82 -0.81
C TRP A 144 0.67 -20.86 -1.93
N PHE A 145 0.35 -21.45 -3.08
CA PHE A 145 1.28 -21.56 -4.21
C PHE A 145 1.14 -20.40 -5.19
N TYR A 146 2.28 -19.91 -5.68
CA TYR A 146 2.37 -18.95 -6.78
C TYR A 146 2.86 -19.67 -8.04
N LEU A 147 1.98 -19.75 -9.03
CA LEU A 147 2.19 -20.42 -10.31
C LEU A 147 2.47 -19.38 -11.41
N LYS A 148 3.29 -19.77 -12.39
CA LYS A 148 3.64 -18.93 -13.56
C LYS A 148 4.04 -17.50 -13.19
N LYS A 149 4.86 -17.37 -12.13
CA LYS A 149 5.29 -16.08 -11.61
C LYS A 149 6.33 -15.47 -12.55
N GLN A 150 6.10 -14.25 -12.96
CA GLN A 150 7.05 -13.38 -13.63
C GLN A 150 7.33 -12.22 -12.70
N ILE A 151 8.60 -11.98 -12.42
CA ILE A 151 9.07 -10.91 -11.56
C ILE A 151 10.02 -10.07 -12.40
N VAL A 152 9.74 -8.78 -12.49
CA VAL A 152 10.60 -7.80 -13.15
C VAL A 152 11.02 -6.79 -12.08
N TYR A 153 12.32 -6.60 -11.90
CA TYR A 153 12.84 -5.54 -11.03
C TYR A 153 13.03 -4.27 -11.85
N PHE A 154 12.75 -3.13 -11.23
CA PHE A 154 13.06 -1.84 -11.82
C PHE A 154 14.41 -1.38 -11.26
N GLU A 155 15.29 -0.90 -12.13
CA GLU A 155 16.53 -0.28 -11.71
C GLU A 155 16.22 1.03 -10.98
N ASN A 156 16.85 1.21 -9.82
CA ASN A 156 16.89 2.52 -9.17
C ASN A 156 17.76 3.42 -10.08
N LYS A 157 17.13 4.33 -10.82
CA LYS A 157 17.85 5.49 -11.37
C LYS A 157 18.24 6.44 -10.24
#